data_AF-A0A1X0SUR0-F1
#
_entry.id   AF-A0A1X0SUR0-F1
#
_cell.length_a   1.000
_cell.length_b   1.000
_cell.length_c   1.000
_cell.angle_alpha   90.00
_cell.angle_beta   90.00
_cell.angle_gamma   90.00
#
_symmetry.space_group_name_H-M   'P 1'
#
loop_
_entity.id
_entity.type
_entity.pdbx_description
1 polymer ?
#
loop_
_entity_poly.entity_id
_entity_poly.type
_entity_poly.pdbx_seq_one_letter_code
_entity_poly.pdbx_strand_id
1 'polypeptide(L)'
;MVGRADPARSARIDADDQRAFAELGVTVAVDDDEETETNDVAVWSINWRTVEAFLACATCWREVATMNRTIRTGLIYADVDAMMRRRGFDDIAFADMQLMESAALTAFAEVAD
;
A
#
# COMPACT_ATOMS: atom_id res chain seq x y z
N MET A 1 -4.38 -11.52 -28.11
CA MET A 1 -5.52 -11.41 -27.19
C MET A 1 -5.10 -10.41 -26.11
N VAL A 2 -5.50 -9.15 -26.23
CA VAL A 2 -5.05 -8.09 -25.31
C VAL A 2 -6.01 -8.06 -24.12
N GLY A 3 -5.56 -8.61 -22.99
CA GLY A 3 -6.26 -8.45 -21.71
C GLY A 3 -6.12 -7.02 -21.21
N ARG A 4 -7.18 -6.47 -20.62
CA ARG A 4 -7.12 -5.18 -19.92
C ARG A 4 -6.05 -5.29 -18.84
N ALA A 5 -5.04 -4.42 -18.89
CA ALA A 5 -4.01 -4.36 -17.86
C ALA A 5 -4.67 -4.12 -16.49
N ASP A 6 -4.17 -4.81 -15.48
CA ASP A 6 -4.63 -4.64 -14.11
C ASP A 6 -4.35 -3.20 -13.66
N PRO A 7 -5.39 -2.39 -13.37
CA PRO A 7 -5.22 -1.00 -12.96
C PRO A 7 -4.53 -0.85 -11.60
N ALA A 8 -4.42 -1.94 -10.81
CA ALA A 8 -3.71 -1.93 -9.53
C ALA A 8 -2.19 -2.09 -9.69
N ARG A 9 -1.70 -2.44 -10.90
CA ARG A 9 -0.27 -2.63 -11.15
C ARG A 9 0.37 -1.32 -11.61
N SER A 10 1.47 -0.92 -10.98
CA SER A 10 2.24 0.26 -11.39
C SER A 10 2.77 0.07 -12.81
N ALA A 11 2.48 1.01 -13.71
CA ALA A 11 3.07 1.05 -15.05
C ALA A 11 4.48 1.65 -14.99
N ARG A 12 5.45 0.98 -15.60
CA ARG A 12 6.78 1.55 -15.84
C ARG A 12 6.70 2.43 -17.07
N ILE A 13 7.22 3.66 -16.98
CA ILE A 13 7.34 4.55 -18.14
C ILE A 13 8.46 4.02 -19.03
N ASP A 14 8.11 3.58 -20.23
CA ASP A 14 9.09 3.14 -21.22
C ASP A 14 9.47 4.26 -22.22
N ALA A 15 10.35 3.94 -23.17
CA ALA A 15 10.81 4.90 -24.16
C ALA A 15 9.70 5.41 -25.09
N ASP A 16 8.66 4.61 -25.32
CA ASP A 16 7.51 5.01 -26.13
C ASP A 16 6.60 5.96 -25.32
N ASP A 17 6.40 5.71 -24.03
CA ASP A 17 5.70 6.61 -23.12
C ASP A 17 6.43 7.97 -23.00
N GLN A 18 7.75 7.96 -22.81
CA GLN A 18 8.56 9.20 -22.77
C GLN A 18 8.40 10.03 -24.03
N ARG A 19 8.38 9.38 -25.21
CA ARG A 19 8.18 10.06 -26.49
C ARG A 19 6.78 10.70 -26.55
N ALA A 20 5.75 9.99 -26.10
CA ALA A 20 4.39 10.53 -26.04
C ALA A 20 4.28 11.75 -25.12
N PHE A 21 4.95 11.74 -23.96
CA PHE A 21 5.00 12.92 -23.07
C PHE A 21 5.77 14.09 -23.70
N ALA A 22 6.87 13.81 -24.42
CA ALA A 22 7.64 14.83 -25.11
C ALA A 22 6.83 15.50 -26.25
N GLU A 23 5.98 14.76 -26.96
CA GLU A 23 5.04 15.31 -27.95
C GLU A 23 4.04 16.29 -27.33
N LEU A 24 3.70 16.10 -26.05
CA LEU A 24 2.87 17.01 -25.27
C LEU A 24 3.66 18.18 -24.66
N GLY A 25 4.96 18.30 -24.95
CA GLY A 25 5.85 19.32 -24.40
C GLY A 25 6.23 19.10 -22.93
N VAL A 26 6.01 17.90 -22.40
CA VAL A 26 6.34 17.52 -21.02
C VAL A 26 7.58 16.64 -21.02
N THR A 27 8.62 17.06 -20.30
CA THR A 27 9.81 16.22 -20.08
C THR A 27 9.66 15.47 -18.76
N VAL A 28 9.66 14.14 -18.83
CA VAL A 28 9.66 13.26 -17.66
C VAL A 28 11.06 12.69 -17.50
N ALA A 29 11.70 12.98 -16.37
CA ALA A 29 12.93 12.30 -16.00
C ALA A 29 12.58 10.88 -15.53
N VAL A 30 13.24 9.88 -16.12
CA VAL A 30 13.21 8.50 -15.63
C VAL A 30 14.55 8.26 -14.96
N ASP A 31 14.52 7.93 -13.67
CA ASP A 31 15.71 7.47 -12.98
C ASP A 31 16.03 6.05 -13.47
N ASP A 32 17.18 5.89 -14.14
CA ASP A 32 17.77 4.61 -14.54
C ASP A 32 18.42 3.91 -13.33
N ASP A 33 17.77 3.93 -12.17
CA ASP A 33 18.25 3.16 -11.02
C ASP A 33 18.18 1.68 -11.40
N GLU A 34 19.35 1.07 -11.61
CA GLU A 34 19.49 -0.38 -11.71
C GLU A 34 18.83 -0.96 -10.45
N GLU A 35 17.75 -1.74 -10.65
CA GLU A 35 17.03 -2.45 -9.59
C GLU A 35 18.01 -3.36 -8.85
N THR A 36 18.69 -2.79 -7.85
CA THR A 36 19.23 -3.58 -6.77
C THR A 36 17.99 -4.14 -6.09
N GLU A 37 17.85 -5.47 -6.00
CA GLU A 37 16.74 -6.14 -5.29
C GLU A 37 16.77 -5.77 -3.80
N THR A 38 16.41 -4.54 -3.53
CA THR A 38 16.19 -4.01 -2.20
C THR A 38 14.72 -4.28 -1.92
N ASN A 39 14.42 -4.81 -0.73
CA ASN A 39 13.04 -5.04 -0.29
C ASN A 39 12.30 -3.72 0.06
N ASP A 40 12.64 -2.65 -0.65
CA ASP A 40 12.07 -1.32 -0.46
C ASP A 40 10.79 -1.21 -1.28
N VAL A 41 9.75 -0.66 -0.67
CA VAL A 41 8.46 -0.42 -1.32
C VAL A 41 8.36 1.08 -1.60
N ALA A 42 8.36 1.45 -2.88
CA ALA A 42 8.13 2.83 -3.30
C ALA A 42 6.67 3.23 -3.04
N VAL A 43 6.47 4.29 -2.26
CA VAL A 43 5.15 4.83 -1.90
C VAL A 43 5.05 6.27 -2.40
N TRP A 44 3.94 6.62 -3.06
CA TRP A 44 3.68 8.02 -3.41
C TRP A 44 3.59 8.89 -2.16
N SER A 45 4.23 10.06 -2.21
CA SER A 45 4.34 10.98 -1.07
C SER A 45 2.99 11.35 -0.46
N ILE A 46 1.93 11.48 -1.27
CA ILE A 46 0.56 11.76 -0.81
C ILE A 46 -0.02 10.63 0.06
N ASN A 47 0.41 9.40 -0.15
CA ASN A 47 -0.06 8.22 0.57
C ASN A 47 0.83 7.87 1.77
N TRP A 48 2.00 8.49 1.90
CA TRP A 48 2.99 8.12 2.91
C TRP A 48 2.42 8.21 4.33
N ARG A 49 1.63 9.26 4.60
CA ARG A 49 1.02 9.48 5.91
C ARG A 49 -0.01 8.42 6.28
N THR A 50 -0.76 7.90 5.31
CA THR A 50 -1.65 6.75 5.48
C THR A 50 -0.86 5.48 5.82
N VAL A 51 0.28 5.25 5.14
CA VAL A 51 1.16 4.12 5.43
C VAL A 51 1.71 4.21 6.86
N GLU A 52 2.19 5.38 7.28
CA GLU A 52 2.64 5.60 8.67
C GLU A 52 1.53 5.32 9.70
N ALA A 53 0.31 5.81 9.44
CA ALA A 53 -0.84 5.57 10.30
C ALA A 53 -1.20 4.08 10.38
N PHE A 54 -1.18 3.38 9.25
CA PHE A 54 -1.41 1.94 9.18
C PHE A 54 -0.37 1.14 9.94
N LEU A 55 0.92 1.46 9.76
CA LEU A 55 2.02 0.80 10.47
C LEU A 55 1.97 1.06 11.98
N ALA A 56 1.51 2.24 12.41
CA ALA A 56 1.29 2.54 13.82
C ALA A 56 0.20 1.65 14.46
N CYS A 57 -0.70 1.06 13.66
CA CYS A 57 -1.78 0.19 14.11
C CYS A 57 -1.38 -1.30 14.22
N ALA A 58 -0.08 -1.62 14.24
CA ALA A 58 0.43 -3.00 14.32
C ALA A 58 -0.14 -3.83 15.49
N THR A 59 -0.51 -3.18 16.60
CA THR A 59 -1.10 -3.84 17.78
C THR A 59 -2.63 -3.82 17.82
N CYS A 60 -3.29 -3.24 16.81
CA CYS A 60 -4.73 -3.03 16.78
C CYS A 60 -5.48 -4.14 16.01
N TRP A 61 -4.86 -5.31 15.84
CA TRP A 61 -5.43 -6.41 15.06
C TRP A 61 -6.23 -7.38 15.93
N ARG A 62 -7.37 -7.81 15.41
CA ARG A 62 -8.07 -8.98 15.93
C ARG A 62 -7.36 -10.24 15.47
N GLU A 63 -6.88 -10.99 16.45
CA GLU A 63 -6.20 -12.26 16.25
C GLU A 63 -7.06 -13.41 16.75
N VAL A 64 -7.14 -14.48 15.95
CA VAL A 64 -7.80 -15.74 16.29
C VAL A 64 -6.74 -16.84 16.31
N ALA A 65 -6.56 -17.46 17.47
CA ALA A 65 -5.70 -18.63 17.60
C ALA A 65 -6.43 -19.91 17.14
N THR A 66 -5.80 -20.67 16.26
CA THR A 66 -6.19 -22.04 15.90
C THR A 66 -5.23 -23.04 16.58
N MET A 67 -5.42 -24.34 16.34
CA MET A 67 -4.53 -25.36 16.90
C MET A 67 -3.07 -25.27 16.41
N ASN A 68 -2.82 -24.61 15.27
CA ASN A 68 -1.51 -24.61 14.61
C ASN A 68 -0.98 -23.21 14.25
N ARG A 69 -1.79 -22.15 14.33
CA ARG A 69 -1.37 -20.79 13.98
C ARG A 69 -2.24 -19.71 14.62
N THR A 70 -1.79 -18.47 14.56
CA THR A 70 -2.60 -17.28 14.86
C THR A 70 -2.94 -16.57 13.55
N ILE A 71 -4.22 -16.26 13.35
CA ILE A 71 -4.74 -15.63 12.14
C ILE A 71 -5.19 -14.21 12.47
N ARG A 72 -4.69 -13.22 11.72
CA ARG A 72 -5.22 -11.85 11.75
C ARG A 72 -6.47 -11.78 10.87
N THR A 73 -7.56 -11.26 11.43
CA THR A 73 -8.89 -11.26 10.76
C THR A 73 -9.38 -9.87 10.40
N GLY A 74 -8.77 -8.83 10.97
CA GLY A 74 -9.09 -7.43 10.70
C GLY A 74 -8.61 -6.52 11.81
N LEU A 75 -8.63 -5.22 11.56
CA LEU A 75 -8.38 -4.17 12.52
C LEU A 75 -9.56 -4.00 13.48
N ILE A 76 -9.25 -3.66 14.72
CA ILE A 76 -10.21 -3.25 15.73
C ILE A 76 -10.37 -1.75 15.59
N TYR A 77 -11.39 -1.29 14.86
CA TYR A 77 -11.52 0.13 14.52
C TYR A 77 -11.62 1.08 15.73
N ALA A 78 -12.11 0.60 16.88
CA ALA A 78 -12.09 1.39 18.11
C ALA A 78 -10.65 1.67 18.61
N ASP A 79 -9.76 0.69 18.48
CA ASP A 79 -8.35 0.83 18.87
C ASP A 79 -7.59 1.68 17.83
N VAL A 80 -7.93 1.53 16.55
CA VAL A 80 -7.41 2.37 15.46
C VAL A 80 -7.79 3.83 15.68
N ASP A 81 -9.06 4.13 15.96
CA ASP A 81 -9.50 5.50 16.27
C ASP A 81 -8.73 6.08 17.46
N ALA A 82 -8.55 5.31 18.53
CA ALA A 82 -7.74 5.73 19.67
C ALA A 82 -6.26 5.95 19.30
N MET A 83 -5.68 5.10 18.45
CA MET A 83 -4.31 5.23 17.96
C MET A 83 -4.14 6.48 17.10
N MET A 84 -5.04 6.72 16.14
CA MET A 84 -5.00 7.86 15.23
C MET A 84 -5.07 9.18 16.01
N ARG A 85 -6.04 9.30 16.93
CA ARG A 85 -6.17 10.50 17.79
C ARG A 85 -4.96 10.75 18.68
N ARG A 86 -4.33 9.69 19.21
CA ARG A 86 -3.16 9.82 20.09
C ARG A 86 -1.86 10.10 19.34
N ARG A 87 -1.77 9.71 18.08
CA ARG A 87 -0.58 9.87 17.23
C ARG A 87 -0.69 11.06 16.27
N GLY A 88 -1.84 11.73 16.21
CA GLY A 88 -2.07 12.90 15.37
C GLY A 88 -2.25 12.55 13.89
N PHE A 89 -2.99 11.48 13.62
CA PHE A 89 -3.38 11.04 12.26
C PHE A 89 -4.87 11.34 11.98
N ASP A 90 -5.44 12.36 12.63
CA ASP A 90 -6.86 12.72 12.52
C ASP A 90 -7.28 13.15 11.10
N ASP A 91 -6.31 13.46 10.25
CA ASP A 91 -6.49 13.87 8.86
C ASP A 91 -6.56 12.71 7.87
N ILE A 92 -6.24 11.48 8.30
CA ILE A 92 -6.30 10.31 7.43
C ILE A 92 -7.74 9.85 7.25
N ALA A 93 -8.16 9.66 5.99
CA ALA A 93 -9.48 9.18 5.68
C ALA A 93 -9.66 7.73 6.15
N PHE A 94 -10.77 7.44 6.82
CA PHE A 94 -11.09 6.09 7.27
C PHE A 94 -11.11 5.08 6.11
N ALA A 95 -11.57 5.49 4.93
CA ALA A 95 -11.58 4.66 3.72
C ALA A 95 -10.17 4.19 3.31
N ASP A 96 -9.14 5.03 3.51
CA ASP A 96 -7.76 4.66 3.18
C ASP A 96 -7.24 3.59 4.14
N MET A 97 -7.63 3.66 5.42
CA MET A 97 -7.33 2.61 6.40
C MET A 97 -8.00 1.28 6.04
N GLN A 98 -9.23 1.31 5.54
CA GLN A 98 -9.92 0.09 5.07
C GLN A 98 -9.24 -0.50 3.83
N LEU A 99 -8.74 0.35 2.93
CA LEU A 99 -7.97 -0.10 1.77
C LEU A 99 -6.68 -0.82 2.23
N MET A 100 -5.92 -0.21 3.13
CA MET A 100 -4.70 -0.82 3.69
C MET A 100 -4.98 -2.14 4.42
N GLU A 101 -6.06 -2.20 5.20
CA GLU A 101 -6.50 -3.43 5.86
C GLU A 101 -6.81 -4.54 4.85
N SER A 102 -7.57 -4.25 3.80
CA SER A 102 -7.93 -5.24 2.78
C SER A 102 -6.72 -5.80 2.04
N ALA A 103 -5.74 -4.93 1.73
CA ALA A 103 -4.50 -5.32 1.09
C ALA A 103 -3.66 -6.22 2.02
N ALA A 104 -3.55 -5.85 3.30
CA ALA A 104 -2.82 -6.63 4.28
C ALA A 104 -3.46 -8.00 4.57
N LEU A 105 -4.79 -8.09 4.62
CA LEU A 105 -5.50 -9.36 4.77
C LEU A 105 -5.23 -10.31 3.59
N THR A 106 -5.19 -9.77 2.37
CA THR A 106 -4.81 -10.55 1.17
C THR A 106 -3.39 -11.08 1.30
N ALA A 107 -2.43 -10.21 1.66
CA ALA A 107 -1.04 -10.61 1.84
C ALA A 107 -0.85 -11.65 2.96
N PHE A 108 -1.58 -11.53 4.08
CA PHE A 108 -1.55 -12.54 5.15
C PHE A 108 -2.12 -13.88 4.70
N ALA A 109 -3.13 -13.89 3.84
CA ALA A 109 -3.68 -15.12 3.28
C ALA A 109 -2.67 -15.82 2.36
N GLU A 110 -1.96 -15.07 1.52
CA GLU A 110 -0.92 -15.61 0.62
C GLU A 110 0.23 -16.30 1.36
N VAL A 111 0.59 -15.81 2.55
CA VAL A 111 1.65 -16.41 3.39
C VAL A 111 1.14 -17.59 4.23
N ALA A 112 -0.18 -17.73 4.39
CA ALA A 112 -0.79 -18.76 5.22
C ALA A 112 -1.07 -20.09 4.50
N ASP A 113 -0.97 -20.09 3.16
CA ASP A 113 -0.97 -21.28 2.29
C ASP A 113 0.43 -21.91 2.21
#